data_AF-A0A443YQN5-F1
#
_entry.id   AF-A0A443YQN5-F1
#
_cell.length_a   1.000
_cell.length_b   1.000
_cell.length_c   1.000
_cell.angle_alpha   90.00
_cell.angle_beta   90.00
_cell.angle_gamma   90.00
#
_symmetry.space_group_name_H-M   'P 1'
#
loop_
_entity.id
_entity.type
_entity.pdbx_description
1 polymer ?
#
loop_
_entity_poly.entity_id
_entity_poly.type
_entity_poly.pdbx_seq_one_letter_code
_entity_poly.pdbx_strand_id
1 'polypeptide(L)'
;MGRITRLPGDGCRYCLNGRCLYEEQLNPGYTQSWRCQVTARWESAYDDFLSRADCFGVEESAVPDIWARQFQRMARDVFHCQRYLYDHGAQAPACLNHLHGVCIVALPKCEGRCRHYLAETDEE
;
A
#
# COMPACT_ATOMS: atom_id res chain seq x y z
N MET A 1 -8.12 -38.47 -11.71
CA MET A 1 -8.34 -37.40 -10.70
C MET A 1 -8.43 -36.09 -11.47
N GLY A 2 -9.61 -35.47 -11.54
CA GLY A 2 -9.80 -34.21 -12.28
C GLY A 2 -9.24 -33.02 -11.49
N ARG A 3 -8.48 -32.15 -12.16
CA ARG A 3 -7.93 -30.93 -11.53
C ARG A 3 -9.05 -29.89 -11.45
N ILE A 4 -9.55 -29.63 -10.25
CA ILE A 4 -10.51 -28.53 -10.02
C ILE A 4 -9.73 -27.21 -10.13
N THR A 5 -10.01 -26.45 -11.18
CA THR A 5 -9.49 -25.10 -11.36
C THR A 5 -10.56 -24.09 -10.99
N ARG A 6 -10.18 -23.01 -10.30
CA ARG A 6 -11.09 -21.88 -10.06
C ARG A 6 -11.32 -21.15 -11.37
N LEU A 7 -12.55 -20.72 -11.63
CA LEU A 7 -12.82 -19.75 -12.68
C LEU A 7 -12.02 -18.48 -12.38
N PRO A 8 -11.33 -17.87 -13.36
CA PRO A 8 -10.57 -16.66 -13.08
C PRO A 8 -11.52 -15.50 -12.78
N GLY A 9 -10.99 -14.50 -12.05
CA GLY A 9 -11.69 -13.25 -11.74
C GLY A 9 -11.55 -12.21 -12.85
N ASP A 10 -11.04 -12.59 -14.02
CA ASP A 10 -10.69 -11.68 -15.11
C ASP A 10 -11.90 -10.83 -15.54
N GLY A 11 -11.65 -9.53 -15.74
CA GLY A 11 -12.67 -8.51 -16.03
C GLY A 11 -13.48 -8.05 -14.82
N CYS A 12 -13.23 -8.56 -13.61
CA CYS A 12 -13.86 -8.03 -12.39
C CYS A 12 -13.10 -6.78 -11.90
N ARG A 13 -13.81 -5.66 -11.68
CA ARG A 13 -13.24 -4.42 -11.11
C ARG A 13 -12.54 -4.60 -9.75
N TYR A 14 -12.87 -5.66 -9.02
CA TYR A 14 -12.32 -5.95 -7.70
C TYR A 14 -11.12 -6.91 -7.77
N CYS A 15 -10.85 -7.51 -8.93
CA CYS A 15 -9.74 -8.44 -9.10
C CYS A 15 -8.50 -7.67 -9.57
N LEU A 16 -7.47 -7.63 -8.73
CA LEU A 16 -6.18 -7.04 -9.08
C LEU A 16 -5.07 -8.06 -8.82
N ASN A 17 -4.32 -8.42 -9.87
CA ASN A 17 -3.21 -9.39 -9.78
C ASN A 17 -3.59 -10.71 -9.05
N GLY A 18 -4.80 -11.22 -9.29
CA GLY A 18 -5.32 -12.44 -8.66
C GLY A 18 -5.72 -12.28 -7.19
N ARG A 19 -5.87 -11.05 -6.71
CA ARG A 19 -6.28 -10.68 -5.36
C ARG A 19 -7.61 -9.93 -5.38
N CYS A 20 -8.40 -10.06 -4.32
CA CYS A 20 -9.72 -9.44 -4.24
C CYS A 20 -9.66 -8.16 -3.39
N LEU A 21 -10.05 -7.04 -3.98
CA LEU A 21 -10.15 -5.72 -3.33
C LEU A 21 -11.53 -5.43 -2.73
N TYR A 22 -12.51 -6.31 -2.93
CA TYR A 22 -13.92 -6.02 -2.60
C TYR A 22 -14.11 -5.55 -1.16
N GLU A 23 -13.56 -6.28 -0.18
CA GLU A 23 -13.72 -5.94 1.24
C GLU A 23 -13.00 -4.64 1.61
N GLU A 24 -11.83 -4.37 1.02
CA GLU A 24 -11.09 -3.13 1.23
C GLU A 24 -11.83 -1.93 0.63
N GLN A 25 -12.42 -2.07 -0.56
CA GLN A 25 -13.23 -1.00 -1.16
C GLN A 25 -14.50 -0.71 -0.34
N LEU A 26 -15.08 -1.74 0.29
CA LEU A 26 -16.26 -1.58 1.13
C LEU A 26 -15.92 -0.92 2.47
N ASN A 27 -14.78 -1.26 3.07
CA ASN A 27 -14.35 -0.73 4.37
C ASN A 27 -12.85 -0.39 4.36
N PRO A 28 -12.45 0.75 3.77
CA PRO A 28 -11.05 1.13 3.67
C PRO A 28 -10.36 1.18 5.04
N GLY A 29 -9.23 0.52 5.17
CA GLY A 29 -8.43 0.50 6.40
C GLY A 29 -9.01 -0.34 7.55
N TYR A 30 -10.12 -1.06 7.37
CA TYR A 30 -10.68 -1.92 8.42
C TYR A 30 -9.74 -3.09 8.74
N THR A 31 -9.20 -3.76 7.72
CA THR A 31 -8.31 -4.91 7.91
C THR A 31 -6.85 -4.48 7.96
N GLN A 32 -6.36 -4.22 9.17
CA GLN A 32 -4.99 -3.75 9.42
C GLN A 32 -3.89 -4.67 8.84
N SER A 33 -4.15 -5.98 8.73
CA SER A 33 -3.18 -6.94 8.18
C SER A 33 -2.93 -6.78 6.67
N TRP A 34 -3.77 -6.01 5.96
CA TRP A 34 -3.58 -5.69 4.55
C TRP A 34 -2.74 -4.43 4.31
N ARG A 35 -2.54 -3.62 5.35
CA ARG A 35 -1.81 -2.36 5.26
C ARG A 35 -0.39 -2.59 4.73
N CYS A 36 0.06 -1.67 3.86
CA CYS A 36 1.42 -1.71 3.37
C CYS A 36 2.41 -1.44 4.51
N GLN A 37 3.33 -2.37 4.73
CA GLN A 37 4.34 -2.23 5.79
C GLN A 37 5.33 -1.11 5.52
N VAL A 38 5.59 -0.76 4.25
CA VAL A 38 6.47 0.36 3.91
C VAL A 38 5.82 1.67 4.34
N THR A 39 4.56 1.89 3.91
CA THR A 39 3.79 3.08 4.26
C THR A 39 3.60 3.20 5.77
N ALA A 40 3.19 2.11 6.44
CA ALA A 40 3.00 2.11 7.89
C ALA A 40 4.29 2.46 8.67
N ARG A 41 5.46 2.07 8.15
CA ARG A 41 6.74 2.41 8.78
C ARG A 41 7.17 3.85 8.49
N TRP A 42 6.92 4.37 7.30
CA TRP A 42 7.13 5.79 7.01
C TRP A 42 6.27 6.67 7.92
N GLU A 43 4.99 6.35 8.05
CA GLU A 43 4.09 7.08 8.95
C GLU A 43 4.60 7.02 10.39
N SER A 44 4.94 5.83 10.91
CA SER A 44 5.48 5.70 12.28
C SER A 44 6.78 6.48 12.49
N ALA A 45 7.71 6.46 11.52
CA ALA A 45 8.97 7.19 11.63
C ALA A 45 8.76 8.71 11.58
N TYR A 46 7.75 9.15 10.81
CA TYR A 46 7.36 10.55 10.74
C TYR A 46 6.67 11.02 12.01
N ASP A 47 5.74 10.24 12.55
CA ASP A 47 5.07 10.50 13.83
C ASP A 47 6.09 10.62 14.99
N ASP A 48 7.06 9.70 15.04
CA ASP A 48 8.16 9.75 16.02
C ASP A 48 9.00 11.03 15.89
N PHE A 49 9.21 11.49 14.66
CA PHE A 49 9.94 12.72 14.41
C PHE A 49 9.14 13.96 14.84
N LEU A 50 7.85 14.03 14.51
CA LEU A 50 6.95 15.10 14.93
C LEU A 50 6.89 15.21 16.46
N SER A 51 6.70 14.07 17.14
CA SER A 51 6.67 14.04 18.61
C SER A 51 7.95 14.60 19.23
N ARG A 52 9.12 14.33 18.62
CA ARG A 52 10.40 14.91 19.08
C ARG A 52 10.48 16.40 18.81
N ALA A 53 10.08 16.84 17.62
CA ALA A 53 10.09 18.25 17.25
C ALA A 53 9.24 19.08 18.21
N ASP A 54 8.04 18.59 18.55
CA ASP A 54 7.14 19.20 19.53
C ASP A 54 7.77 19.31 20.91
N CYS A 55 8.40 18.23 21.40
CA CYS A 55 9.10 18.23 22.70
C CYS A 55 10.22 19.28 22.78
N PHE A 56 10.86 19.62 21.66
CA PHE A 56 11.92 20.63 21.60
C PHE A 56 11.41 22.02 21.18
N GLY A 57 10.11 22.18 20.93
CA GLY A 57 9.54 23.45 20.45
C GLY A 57 10.08 23.87 19.09
N VAL A 58 10.47 22.89 18.26
CA VAL A 58 11.09 23.13 16.96
C VAL A 58 10.00 23.15 15.89
N GLU A 59 9.56 24.35 15.54
CA GLU A 59 8.64 24.55 14.41
C GLU A 59 9.35 24.30 13.06
N GLU A 60 8.61 23.74 12.11
CA GLU A 60 9.10 23.49 10.74
C GLU A 60 9.63 24.76 10.07
N SER A 61 8.93 25.87 10.28
CA SER A 61 9.29 27.20 9.75
C SER A 61 10.64 27.71 10.26
N ALA A 62 11.10 27.25 11.42
CA ALA A 62 12.33 27.71 12.05
C ALA A 62 13.59 27.00 11.53
N VAL A 63 13.46 25.76 11.04
CA VAL A 63 14.61 24.92 10.61
C VAL A 63 14.27 23.98 9.44
N PRO A 64 13.87 24.51 8.28
CA PRO A 64 13.42 23.71 7.12
C PRO A 64 14.48 22.70 6.62
N ASP A 65 15.77 23.02 6.76
CA ASP A 65 16.87 22.13 6.36
C ASP A 65 16.95 20.85 7.19
N ILE A 66 16.60 20.90 8.48
CA ILE A 66 16.60 19.74 9.36
C ILE A 66 15.48 18.77 8.94
N TRP A 67 14.31 19.32 8.63
CA TRP A 67 13.15 18.58 8.13
C TRP A 67 13.48 17.92 6.80
N ALA A 68 14.05 18.65 5.84
CA ALA A 68 14.45 18.11 4.54
C ALA A 68 15.47 16.97 4.67
N ARG A 69 16.48 17.10 5.54
CA ARG A 69 17.46 16.04 5.80
C ARG A 69 16.84 14.82 6.45
N GLN A 70 15.89 15.01 7.37
CA GLN A 70 15.20 13.90 8.01
C GLN A 70 14.35 13.12 7.01
N PHE A 71 13.60 13.81 6.13
CA PHE A 71 12.86 13.17 5.04
C PHE A 71 13.76 12.38 4.11
N GLN A 72 14.91 12.93 3.71
CA GLN A 72 15.87 12.19 2.89
C GLN A 72 16.43 10.95 3.58
N ARG A 73 16.60 10.98 4.91
CA ARG A 73 17.01 9.79 5.69
C ARG A 73 15.90 8.75 5.74
N MET A 74 14.66 9.14 6.05
CA MET A 74 13.51 8.23 6.09
C MET A 74 13.23 7.57 4.72
N ALA A 75 13.41 8.32 3.62
CA ALA A 75 13.25 7.80 2.27
C ALA A 75 14.36 6.80 1.86
N ARG A 76 15.55 6.92 2.48
CA ARG A 76 16.71 6.03 2.23
C ARG A 76 16.74 4.81 3.14
N ASP A 77 15.99 4.80 4.24
CA ASP A 77 15.74 3.60 5.01
C ASP A 77 14.84 2.67 4.19
N VAL A 78 15.48 1.94 3.27
CA VAL A 78 14.83 0.91 2.45
C VAL A 78 14.44 -0.22 3.39
N PHE A 79 13.19 -0.17 3.82
CA PHE A 79 12.64 -1.13 4.76
C PHE A 79 12.76 -2.56 4.24
N HIS A 80 13.16 -3.47 5.13
CA HIS A 80 13.17 -4.91 4.91
C HIS A 80 11.75 -5.50 4.85
N CYS A 81 10.88 -4.98 3.98
CA CYS A 81 9.63 -5.64 3.65
C CYS A 81 9.95 -6.76 2.66
N GLN A 82 9.74 -8.01 3.06
CA GLN A 82 9.99 -9.20 2.22
C GLN A 82 9.09 -9.25 0.97
N ARG A 83 8.05 -8.42 0.93
CA ARG A 83 7.09 -8.29 -0.19
C ARG A 83 7.36 -7.06 -1.05
N TYR A 84 8.42 -6.30 -0.76
CA TYR A 84 8.78 -5.12 -1.53
C TYR A 84 9.25 -5.52 -2.93
N LEU A 85 8.64 -4.93 -3.95
CA LEU A 85 9.08 -5.05 -5.33
C LEU A 85 9.27 -3.64 -5.88
N TYR A 86 10.52 -3.30 -6.21
CA TYR A 86 10.87 -1.98 -6.70
C TYR A 86 10.19 -1.70 -8.05
N ASP A 87 9.55 -0.55 -8.18
CA ASP A 87 9.04 -0.06 -9.45
C ASP A 87 10.12 0.72 -10.21
N HIS A 88 10.65 0.11 -11.27
CA HIS A 88 11.68 0.72 -12.12
C HIS A 88 11.18 1.90 -12.95
N GLY A 89 9.86 2.09 -13.10
CA GLY A 89 9.27 3.19 -13.84
C GLY A 89 8.97 4.43 -13.00
N ALA A 90 9.05 4.33 -11.67
CA ALA A 90 8.70 5.41 -10.77
C ALA A 90 9.84 6.45 -10.61
N GLN A 91 9.48 7.74 -10.53
CA GLN A 91 10.42 8.83 -10.29
C GLN A 91 10.94 8.89 -8.84
N ALA A 92 10.28 8.19 -7.93
CA ALA A 92 10.64 8.08 -6.51
C ALA A 92 10.59 6.60 -6.08
N PRO A 93 11.23 6.22 -4.95
CA PRO A 93 11.14 4.86 -4.43
C PRO A 93 9.67 4.43 -4.27
N ALA A 94 9.23 3.48 -5.08
CA ALA A 94 7.87 2.96 -5.09
C ALA A 94 7.85 1.44 -5.13
N CYS A 95 6.80 0.87 -4.56
CA CYS A 95 6.56 -0.56 -4.51
C CYS A 95 5.44 -0.95 -5.47
N LEU A 96 5.68 -1.88 -6.39
CA LEU A 96 4.66 -2.40 -7.32
C LEU A 96 3.47 -3.05 -6.61
N ASN A 97 3.66 -3.51 -5.37
CA ASN A 97 2.60 -4.12 -4.56
C ASN A 97 1.82 -3.11 -3.73
N HIS A 98 2.16 -1.81 -3.77
CA HIS A 98 1.46 -0.78 -3.02
C HIS A 98 0.25 -0.27 -3.81
N LEU A 99 -0.91 -0.22 -3.16
CA LEU A 99 -2.12 0.38 -3.70
C LEU A 99 -2.80 1.16 -2.59
N HIS A 100 -2.87 2.50 -2.70
CA HIS A 100 -3.60 3.37 -1.76
C HIS A 100 -3.42 3.03 -0.26
N GLY A 101 -2.19 2.74 0.19
CA GLY A 101 -1.91 2.40 1.59
C GLY A 101 -2.04 0.91 1.94
N VAL A 102 -2.58 0.07 1.06
CA VAL A 102 -2.61 -1.39 1.22
C VAL A 102 -1.55 -2.10 0.38
N CYS A 103 -1.26 -3.34 0.75
CA CYS A 103 -0.36 -4.23 0.03
C CYS A 103 -1.19 -5.25 -0.78
N ILE A 104 -1.13 -5.19 -2.11
CA ILE A 104 -1.88 -6.07 -3.01
C ILE A 104 -1.69 -7.53 -2.63
N VAL A 105 -0.46 -7.96 -2.33
CA VAL A 105 -0.16 -9.36 -2.00
C VAL A 105 -0.66 -9.79 -0.60
N ALA A 106 -1.02 -8.85 0.27
CA ALA A 106 -1.62 -9.12 1.57
C ALA A 106 -3.13 -9.35 1.49
N LEU A 107 -3.79 -8.88 0.43
CA LEU A 107 -5.21 -9.09 0.17
C LEU A 107 -5.54 -10.58 0.01
N PRO A 108 -6.81 -10.96 0.26
CA PRO A 108 -7.28 -12.32 0.01
C PRO A 108 -7.10 -12.70 -1.47
N LYS A 109 -6.89 -13.99 -1.73
CA LYS A 109 -6.87 -14.51 -3.10
C LYS A 109 -8.25 -14.34 -3.72
N CYS A 110 -8.31 -13.92 -4.98
CA CYS A 110 -9.57 -13.88 -5.71
C CYS A 110 -10.12 -15.31 -5.89
N GLU A 111 -11.42 -15.48 -5.65
CA GLU A 111 -12.09 -16.76 -5.84
C GLU A 111 -12.54 -16.97 -7.30
N GLY A 112 -12.55 -15.90 -8.09
CA GLY A 112 -13.06 -15.91 -9.45
C GLY A 112 -14.35 -15.13 -9.62
N ARG A 113 -15.17 -15.57 -10.59
CA ARG A 113 -16.57 -15.14 -10.71
C ARG A 113 -17.36 -15.55 -9.47
N CYS A 114 -17.63 -14.58 -8.61
CA CYS A 114 -18.41 -14.74 -7.39
C CYS A 114 -19.66 -13.84 -7.44
N ARG A 115 -20.48 -13.86 -6.38
CA ARG A 115 -21.68 -13.01 -6.26
C ARG A 115 -21.39 -11.49 -6.27
N HIS A 116 -20.14 -11.09 -6.05
CA HIS A 116 -19.68 -9.70 -6.07
C HIS A 116 -18.96 -9.35 -7.37
N TYR A 117 -18.97 -10.23 -8.38
CA TYR A 117 -18.36 -9.94 -9.67
C TYR A 117 -19.05 -8.74 -10.31
N LEU A 118 -18.28 -7.70 -10.60
CA LEU A 118 -18.75 -6.55 -11.36
C LEU A 118 -17.76 -6.33 -12.50
N ALA A 119 -18.27 -6.47 -13.73
CA ALA A 119 -17.46 -6.27 -14.93
C ALA A 119 -16.90 -4.83 -14.94
N GLU A 120 -15.65 -4.66 -15.36
CA GLU A 120 -15.18 -3.37 -15.83
C GLU A 120 -16.03 -3.02 -17.06
N THR A 121 -16.98 -2.10 -16.89
CA THR A 121 -17.67 -1.47 -18.00
C THR A 121 -16.77 -0.36 -18.53
N ASP A 122 -16.53 -0.36 -19.84
CA ASP A 122 -15.92 0.77 -20.55
C ASP A 122 -16.87 1.97 -20.44
N GLU A 123 -16.78 2.73 -19.35
CA GLU A 123 -17.36 4.08 -19.25
C GLU A 123 -16.21 5.09 -19.32
N GLU A 124 -15.81 5.41 -20.55
CA GLU A 124 -15.50 6.77 -21.03
C GLU A 124 -15.92 6.91 -22.50
#